data_AF-A0A8D2Q852-F1
#
_entry.id   AF-A0A8D2Q852-F1
#
_cell.length_a   1.000
_cell.length_b   1.000
_cell.length_c   1.000
_cell.angle_alpha   90.00
_cell.angle_beta   90.00
_cell.angle_gamma   90.00
#
_symmetry.space_group_name_H-M   'P 1'
#
loop_
_entity.id
_entity.type
_entity.pdbx_description
1 polymer ?
#
loop_
_entity_poly.entity_id
_entity_poly.type
_entity_poly.pdbx_seq_one_letter_code
_entity_poly.pdbx_strand_id
1 'polypeptide(L)'
;MNLSNPLSKPPQLTFECRFSNATGQEQVRYLESYIYERAEIVCFDSAQGRYEALTPLVEPLAKDLNSRKEGMGDRRNKVDIFCWHNYGVAAAGRVVGRRVQPTITISPTKDDPLSPRTLLLCTAASFYPREIEVRWLKNGWELLEGVFYGEESQNVDWMYQTQVMLEAPPPQHEDVYTWQVEHTSLELPITRQLGMARLPAFPGCYSWELSRFFSIPELVLIFFFFVGWGDFRGVHPGRLSLQLYWLLIFCVNIH
;
A
#
# COMPACT_ATOMS: atom_id res chain seq x y z
N MET A 1 6.26 -23.63 48.17
CA MET A 1 6.67 -22.21 48.18
C MET A 1 5.41 -21.38 48.32
N ASN A 2 5.26 -20.64 49.42
CA ASN A 2 4.08 -19.79 49.67
C ASN A 2 4.08 -18.60 48.71
N LEU A 3 3.12 -18.58 47.79
CA LEU A 3 2.86 -17.47 46.85
C LEU A 3 2.07 -16.34 47.52
N SER A 4 2.43 -15.96 48.75
CA SER A 4 1.80 -14.85 49.47
C SER A 4 2.73 -13.65 49.55
N ASN A 5 3.22 -13.17 48.40
CA ASN A 5 3.80 -11.84 48.28
C ASN A 5 2.87 -10.98 47.42
N PRO A 6 2.09 -10.05 48.01
CA PRO A 6 1.07 -9.27 47.30
C PRO A 6 1.64 -8.25 46.27
N LEU A 7 2.96 -8.18 46.10
CA LEU A 7 3.64 -7.28 45.18
C LEU A 7 4.12 -7.94 43.86
N SER A 8 4.03 -9.27 43.72
CA SER A 8 4.38 -9.92 42.45
C SER A 8 3.20 -9.84 41.47
N LYS A 9 3.39 -9.20 40.32
CA LYS A 9 2.41 -9.27 39.22
C LYS A 9 2.11 -10.73 38.90
N PRO A 10 0.82 -11.10 38.69
CA PRO A 10 0.50 -12.46 38.32
C PRO A 10 1.17 -12.82 36.98
N PRO A 11 1.59 -14.08 36.79
CA PRO A 11 2.11 -14.52 35.50
C PRO A 11 1.01 -14.39 34.44
N GLN A 12 1.41 -13.99 33.23
CA GLN A 12 0.55 -14.01 32.07
C GLN A 12 0.52 -15.42 31.48
N LEU A 13 -0.63 -15.81 30.94
CA LEU A 13 -0.83 -17.09 30.27
C LEU A 13 -1.21 -16.82 28.81
N THR A 14 -0.48 -17.42 27.89
CA THR A 14 -0.78 -17.30 26.45
C THR A 14 -1.07 -18.67 25.86
N PHE A 15 -2.01 -18.71 24.94
CA PHE A 15 -2.39 -19.89 24.18
C PHE A 15 -2.19 -19.59 22.70
N GLU A 16 -1.18 -20.20 22.09
CA GLU A 16 -0.82 -19.95 20.70
C GLU A 16 -1.10 -21.18 19.84
N CYS A 17 -1.67 -20.97 18.66
CA CYS A 17 -1.86 -22.00 17.65
C CYS A 17 -1.05 -21.61 16.42
N ARG A 18 0.03 -22.35 16.14
CA ARG A 18 0.88 -22.13 14.98
C ARG A 18 0.43 -23.06 13.85
N PHE A 19 -0.08 -22.45 12.78
CA PHE A 19 -0.45 -23.13 11.55
C PHE A 19 0.69 -22.97 10.53
N SER A 20 1.40 -24.04 10.21
CA SER A 20 2.43 -24.03 9.16
C SER A 20 1.92 -24.64 7.87
N ASN A 21 2.14 -23.96 6.74
CA ASN A 21 1.65 -24.38 5.41
C ASN A 21 2.72 -25.09 4.56
N ALA A 22 3.64 -25.85 5.18
CA ALA A 22 4.87 -26.23 4.50
C ALA A 22 4.73 -27.39 3.50
N THR A 23 3.89 -28.43 3.74
CA THR A 23 3.97 -29.67 2.93
C THR A 23 2.72 -30.56 2.99
N GLY A 24 1.51 -30.01 2.91
CA GLY A 24 0.29 -30.82 2.69
C GLY A 24 -0.14 -31.74 3.86
N GLN A 25 0.58 -31.74 4.98
CA GLN A 25 0.06 -32.06 6.31
C GLN A 25 0.09 -30.78 7.12
N GLU A 26 -1.09 -30.31 7.52
CA GLU A 26 -1.25 -29.16 8.40
C GLU A 26 -0.62 -29.50 9.76
N GLN A 27 0.67 -29.22 9.93
CA GLN A 27 1.33 -29.37 11.23
C GLN A 27 0.89 -28.19 12.10
N VAL A 28 -0.20 -28.39 12.84
CA VAL A 28 -0.68 -27.44 13.83
C VAL A 28 0.01 -27.72 15.15
N ARG A 29 0.62 -26.68 15.73
CA ARG A 29 1.20 -26.76 17.07
C ARG A 29 0.43 -25.87 18.04
N TYR A 30 0.07 -26.45 19.17
CA TYR A 30 -0.50 -25.72 20.30
C TYR A 30 0.57 -25.47 21.35
N LEU A 31 0.70 -24.21 21.76
CA LEU A 31 1.61 -23.76 22.81
C LEU A 31 0.82 -23.13 23.95
N GLU A 32 1.08 -23.58 25.18
CA GLU A 32 0.58 -22.93 26.40
C GLU A 32 1.78 -22.43 27.21
N SER A 33 1.95 -21.11 27.25
CA SER A 33 3.14 -20.46 27.81
C SER A 33 2.81 -19.65 29.05
N TYR A 34 3.61 -19.84 30.10
CA TYR A 34 3.60 -19.02 31.30
C TYR A 34 4.68 -17.95 31.20
N ILE A 35 4.28 -16.69 31.30
CA ILE A 35 5.16 -15.53 31.14
C ILE A 35 5.20 -14.75 32.45
N TYR A 36 6.41 -14.56 32.99
CA TYR A 36 6.66 -13.75 34.17
C TYR A 36 7.65 -12.64 33.83
N GLU A 37 7.31 -11.39 34.15
CA GLU A 37 8.13 -10.21 33.82
C GLU A 37 8.59 -10.14 32.36
N ARG A 38 7.69 -10.51 31.42
CA ARG A 38 7.93 -10.60 29.96
C ARG A 38 8.88 -11.72 29.53
N ALA A 39 9.37 -12.55 30.45
CA ALA A 39 10.11 -13.76 30.14
C ALA A 39 9.18 -14.96 30.18
N GLU A 40 9.18 -15.74 29.10
CA GLU A 40 8.55 -17.06 29.12
C GLU A 40 9.37 -17.98 30.04
N ILE A 41 8.71 -18.60 31.00
CA ILE A 41 9.37 -19.43 32.03
C ILE A 41 9.09 -20.92 31.83
N VAL A 42 7.87 -21.28 31.43
CA VAL A 42 7.44 -22.66 31.21
C VAL A 42 6.49 -22.71 30.02
N CYS A 43 6.68 -23.68 29.13
CA CYS A 43 5.87 -23.85 27.91
C CYS A 43 5.41 -25.30 27.77
N PHE A 44 4.13 -25.54 27.50
CA PHE A 44 3.66 -26.82 26.97
C PHE A 44 3.70 -26.76 25.45
N ASP A 45 4.39 -27.70 24.82
CA ASP A 45 4.36 -27.89 23.35
C ASP A 45 3.60 -29.17 23.01
N SER A 46 2.54 -29.06 22.21
CA SER A 46 1.77 -30.23 21.77
C SER A 46 2.58 -31.24 20.97
N ALA A 47 3.66 -30.81 20.30
CA ALA A 47 4.58 -31.72 19.61
C ALA A 47 5.33 -32.64 20.60
N GLN A 48 5.57 -32.17 21.82
CA GLN A 48 6.24 -32.93 22.88
C GLN A 48 5.24 -33.57 23.87
N GLY A 49 4.03 -33.01 23.97
CA GLY A 49 2.97 -33.48 24.85
C GLY A 49 3.24 -33.28 26.34
N ARG A 50 4.15 -32.36 26.70
CA ARG A 50 4.56 -32.03 28.06
C ARG A 50 5.07 -30.60 28.20
N TYR A 51 5.09 -30.13 29.45
CA TYR A 51 5.71 -28.86 29.82
C TYR A 51 7.23 -28.96 29.86
N GLU A 52 7.88 -27.90 29.40
CA GLU A 52 9.32 -27.68 29.46
C GLU A 52 9.63 -26.38 30.21
N ALA A 53 10.63 -26.42 31.08
CA ALA A 53 11.16 -25.25 31.75
C ALA A 53 12.21 -24.57 30.85
N LEU A 54 12.06 -23.27 30.63
CA LEU A 54 13.01 -22.48 29.83
C LEU A 54 14.19 -21.96 30.66
N THR A 55 14.12 -22.08 31.98
CA THR A 55 15.22 -21.77 32.89
C THR A 55 15.34 -22.85 33.99
N PRO A 56 16.55 -23.11 34.52
CA PRO A 56 16.73 -24.11 35.59
C PRO A 56 15.92 -23.80 36.86
N LEU A 57 15.69 -22.51 37.15
CA LEU A 57 14.95 -22.06 38.33
C LEU A 57 13.53 -22.63 38.40
N VAL A 58 12.89 -22.85 37.25
CA VAL A 58 11.48 -23.27 37.13
C VAL A 58 11.32 -24.74 36.70
N GLU A 59 12.41 -25.51 36.70
CA GLU A 59 12.35 -26.97 36.47
C GLU A 59 11.40 -27.70 37.46
N PRO A 60 11.38 -27.37 38.77
CA PRO A 60 10.42 -27.98 39.70
C PRO A 60 8.96 -27.72 39.31
N LEU A 61 8.67 -26.54 38.75
CA LEU A 61 7.33 -26.19 38.30
C LEU A 61 6.91 -27.01 37.08
N ALA A 62 7.78 -27.17 36.08
CA ALA A 62 7.50 -28.03 34.93
C ALA A 62 7.28 -29.49 35.35
N LYS A 63 8.06 -30.01 36.31
CA LYS A 63 7.86 -31.36 36.87
C LYS A 63 6.51 -31.50 37.57
N ASP A 64 6.14 -30.53 38.42
CA ASP A 64 4.85 -30.51 39.11
C ASP A 64 3.70 -30.52 38.09
N LEU A 65 3.72 -29.62 37.10
CA LEU A 65 2.71 -29.54 36.05
C LEU A 65 2.57 -30.83 35.25
N ASN A 66 3.69 -31.47 34.88
CA ASN A 66 3.69 -32.74 34.15
C ASN A 66 3.20 -33.94 34.99
N SER A 67 3.33 -33.88 36.32
CA SER A 67 2.90 -34.95 37.22
C SER A 67 1.38 -34.95 37.47
N ARG A 68 0.70 -33.82 37.19
CA ARG A 68 -0.75 -33.69 37.33
C ARG A 68 -1.44 -34.48 36.22
N LYS A 69 -2.16 -35.55 36.60
CA LYS A 69 -2.94 -36.36 35.65
C LYS A 69 -4.13 -35.59 35.08
N GLU A 70 -4.70 -34.70 35.88
CA GLU A 70 -5.82 -33.85 35.49
C GLU A 70 -5.37 -32.78 34.47
N GLY A 71 -6.06 -32.71 33.34
CA GLY A 71 -5.81 -31.71 32.29
C GLY A 71 -4.64 -31.98 31.34
N MET A 72 -3.74 -32.93 31.61
CA MET A 72 -2.67 -33.30 30.66
C MET A 72 -3.19 -34.05 29.43
N GLY A 73 -4.26 -34.85 29.59
CA GLY A 73 -4.98 -35.45 28.45
C GLY A 73 -5.62 -34.38 27.57
N ASP A 74 -6.32 -33.42 28.18
CA ASP A 74 -6.98 -32.33 27.46
C ASP A 74 -5.97 -31.45 26.72
N ARG A 75 -4.83 -31.15 27.33
CA ARG A 75 -3.74 -30.36 26.72
C ARG A 75 -3.18 -31.00 25.46
N ARG A 76 -2.99 -32.32 25.47
CA ARG A 76 -2.57 -33.07 24.27
C ARG A 76 -3.62 -33.00 23.16
N ASN A 77 -4.89 -32.82 23.51
CA ASN A 77 -5.99 -32.68 22.56
C ASN A 77 -6.31 -31.23 22.15
N LYS A 78 -5.56 -30.22 22.64
CA LYS A 78 -5.82 -28.79 22.36
C LYS A 78 -5.64 -28.41 20.89
N VAL A 79 -4.88 -29.18 20.12
CA VAL A 79 -4.80 -28.99 18.67
C VAL A 79 -6.20 -29.10 18.05
N ASP A 80 -6.96 -30.14 18.39
CA ASP A 80 -8.28 -30.36 17.80
C ASP A 80 -9.36 -29.50 18.48
N ILE A 81 -9.45 -29.55 19.81
CA ILE A 81 -10.57 -28.93 20.53
C ILE A 81 -10.44 -27.41 20.66
N PHE A 82 -9.23 -26.86 20.50
CA PHE A 82 -8.98 -25.42 20.62
C PHE A 82 -8.48 -24.82 19.32
N CYS A 83 -7.37 -25.30 18.75
CA CYS A 83 -6.82 -24.68 17.54
C CYS A 83 -7.75 -24.86 16.33
N TRP A 84 -8.13 -26.09 16.00
CA TRP A 84 -9.00 -26.37 14.87
C TRP A 84 -10.41 -25.82 15.06
N HIS A 85 -10.96 -25.95 16.27
CA HIS A 85 -12.25 -25.35 16.59
C HIS A 85 -12.26 -23.84 16.33
N ASN A 86 -11.29 -23.09 16.89
CA ASN A 86 -11.24 -21.64 16.71
C ASN A 86 -10.87 -21.24 15.28
N TYR A 87 -10.04 -22.02 14.57
CA TYR A 87 -9.77 -21.80 13.15
C TYR A 87 -11.05 -21.92 12.32
N GLY A 88 -11.87 -22.94 12.58
CA GLY A 88 -13.18 -23.11 11.95
C GLY A 88 -14.13 -21.95 12.22
N VAL A 89 -14.17 -21.44 13.46
CA VAL A 89 -14.93 -20.23 13.82
C VAL A 89 -14.42 -19.00 13.07
N ALA A 90 -13.09 -18.80 13.02
CA ALA A 90 -12.48 -17.68 12.31
C ALA A 90 -12.70 -17.74 10.79
N ALA A 91 -12.68 -18.95 10.21
CA ALA A 91 -13.02 -19.18 8.81
C ALA A 91 -14.50 -18.89 8.52
N ALA A 92 -15.42 -19.38 9.38
CA ALA A 92 -16.84 -19.08 9.27
C ALA A 92 -17.13 -17.57 9.41
N GLY A 93 -16.41 -16.90 10.31
CA GLY A 93 -16.43 -15.45 10.50
C GLY A 93 -15.72 -14.63 9.41
N ARG A 94 -15.20 -15.28 8.35
CA ARG A 94 -14.47 -14.64 7.24
C ARG A 94 -13.26 -13.82 7.69
N VAL A 95 -12.60 -14.25 8.76
CA VAL A 95 -11.29 -13.72 9.17
C VAL A 95 -10.20 -14.43 8.38
N VAL A 96 -10.23 -15.77 8.39
CA VAL A 96 -9.35 -16.58 7.54
C VAL A 96 -9.76 -16.43 6.09
N GLY A 97 -8.79 -16.19 5.21
CA GLY A 97 -9.03 -16.00 3.78
C GLY A 97 -9.66 -14.65 3.43
N ARG A 98 -9.84 -13.72 4.38
CA ARG A 98 -10.24 -12.35 4.10
C ARG A 98 -9.23 -11.72 3.13
N ARG A 99 -9.73 -11.08 2.08
CA ARG A 99 -8.93 -10.38 1.08
C ARG A 99 -9.57 -9.04 0.78
N VAL A 100 -8.80 -7.98 0.88
CA VAL A 100 -9.24 -6.62 0.55
C VAL A 100 -8.18 -5.95 -0.30
N GLN A 101 -8.61 -5.40 -1.44
CA GLN A 101 -7.72 -4.79 -2.41
C GLN A 101 -7.19 -3.45 -1.92
N PRO A 102 -5.90 -3.14 -2.17
CA PRO A 102 -5.34 -1.86 -1.81
C PRO A 102 -5.92 -0.74 -2.67
N THR A 103 -6.24 0.37 -2.02
CA THR A 103 -6.48 1.64 -2.68
C THR A 103 -5.14 2.33 -2.88
N ILE A 104 -4.81 2.64 -4.13
CA ILE A 104 -3.51 3.21 -4.47
C ILE A 104 -3.64 4.69 -4.82
N THR A 105 -2.82 5.50 -4.14
CA THR A 105 -2.68 6.93 -4.39
C THR A 105 -1.23 7.24 -4.72
N ILE A 106 -1.02 7.91 -5.84
CA ILE A 106 0.28 8.47 -6.21
C ILE A 106 0.19 9.97 -6.02
N SER A 107 1.14 10.55 -5.30
CA SER A 107 1.25 11.99 -5.21
C SER A 107 2.70 12.43 -5.42
N PRO A 108 2.93 13.48 -6.24
CA PRO A 108 4.19 14.21 -6.17
C PRO A 108 4.24 14.93 -4.81
N THR A 109 5.33 14.76 -4.08
CA THR A 109 5.51 15.38 -2.75
C THR A 109 6.13 16.77 -2.91
N LYS A 110 5.36 17.67 -3.55
CA LYS A 110 5.74 19.05 -3.93
C LYS A 110 6.97 19.16 -4.84
N ASP A 111 6.80 19.87 -5.95
CA ASP A 111 7.93 20.39 -6.72
C ASP A 111 8.63 21.48 -5.88
N ASP A 112 9.78 21.14 -5.30
CA ASP A 112 10.70 22.18 -4.83
C ASP A 112 11.44 22.72 -6.06
N PRO A 113 11.21 23.98 -6.48
CA PRO A 113 11.87 24.55 -7.65
C PRO A 113 13.40 24.62 -7.53
N LEU A 114 13.95 24.42 -6.32
CA LEU A 114 15.39 24.38 -6.06
C LEU A 114 15.96 22.95 -6.07
N SER A 115 15.13 21.92 -5.95
CA SER A 115 15.55 20.52 -6.03
C SER A 115 15.48 20.04 -7.48
N PRO A 116 16.57 19.52 -8.07
CA PRO A 116 16.50 18.89 -9.40
C PRO A 116 15.74 17.56 -9.38
N ARG A 117 15.45 17.00 -8.19
CA ARG A 117 14.86 15.67 -8.01
C ARG A 117 13.39 15.78 -7.60
N THR A 118 12.57 14.91 -8.20
CA THR A 118 11.14 14.81 -7.92
C THR A 118 10.90 13.66 -6.96
N LEU A 119 10.24 13.93 -5.84
CA LEU A 119 9.82 12.91 -4.90
C LEU A 119 8.43 12.40 -5.27
N LEU A 120 8.34 11.11 -5.61
CA LEU A 120 7.08 10.43 -5.90
C LEU A 120 6.71 9.55 -4.71
N LEU A 121 5.51 9.74 -4.17
CA LEU A 121 5.00 8.91 -3.09
C LEU A 121 3.91 7.98 -3.64
N CYS A 122 4.13 6.68 -3.57
CA CYS A 122 3.10 5.66 -3.77
C CYS A 122 2.57 5.22 -2.41
N THR A 123 1.31 5.50 -2.13
CA THR A 123 0.62 5.02 -0.92
C THR A 123 -0.33 3.90 -1.30
N ALA A 124 -0.10 2.71 -0.74
CA ALA A 124 -1.06 1.60 -0.77
C ALA A 124 -1.78 1.54 0.56
N ALA A 125 -3.10 1.76 0.56
CA ALA A 125 -3.90 1.85 1.78
C ALA A 125 -5.08 0.89 1.76
N SER A 126 -5.62 0.62 2.94
CA SER A 126 -6.87 -0.12 3.14
C SER A 126 -6.86 -1.53 2.55
N PHE A 127 -5.76 -2.27 2.71
CA PHE A 127 -5.64 -3.65 2.22
C PHE A 127 -5.50 -4.68 3.35
N TYR A 128 -5.76 -5.94 3.01
CA TYR A 128 -5.61 -7.09 3.91
C TYR A 128 -5.48 -8.38 3.09
N PRO A 129 -4.56 -9.32 3.40
CA PRO A 129 -3.65 -9.37 4.57
C PRO A 129 -2.43 -8.43 4.46
N ARG A 130 -1.48 -8.53 5.40
CA ARG A 130 -0.33 -7.62 5.49
C ARG A 130 0.64 -7.78 4.32
N GLU A 131 0.83 -9.01 3.85
CA GLU A 131 1.82 -9.35 2.84
C GLU A 131 1.46 -8.71 1.49
N ILE A 132 2.15 -7.62 1.17
CA ILE A 132 2.02 -6.84 -0.06
C ILE A 132 3.41 -6.63 -0.66
N GLU A 133 3.47 -6.53 -1.98
CA GLU A 133 4.69 -6.18 -2.69
C GLU A 133 4.47 -4.95 -3.55
N VAL A 134 5.31 -3.93 -3.35
CA VAL A 134 5.23 -2.66 -4.05
C VAL A 134 6.59 -2.34 -4.66
N ARG A 135 6.62 -2.21 -5.98
CA ARG A 135 7.84 -1.97 -6.76
C ARG A 135 7.71 -0.73 -7.64
N TRP A 136 8.82 -0.03 -7.84
CA TRP A 136 8.95 0.96 -8.89
C TRP A 136 9.64 0.34 -10.09
N LEU A 137 9.17 0.68 -11.28
CA LEU A 137 9.74 0.32 -12.56
C LEU A 137 10.09 1.60 -13.32
N LYS A 138 11.23 1.60 -13.99
CA LYS A 138 11.63 2.60 -14.98
C LYS A 138 11.70 1.94 -16.34
N ASN A 139 10.90 2.40 -17.30
CA ASN A 139 10.88 1.87 -18.67
C ASN A 139 10.68 0.33 -18.70
N GLY A 140 9.89 -0.20 -17.76
CA GLY A 140 9.57 -1.62 -17.62
C GLY A 140 10.55 -2.45 -16.76
N TRP A 141 11.66 -1.86 -16.30
CA TRP A 141 12.65 -2.54 -15.46
C TRP A 141 12.55 -2.11 -14.01
N GLU A 142 12.74 -3.05 -13.08
CA GLU A 142 12.72 -2.75 -11.65
C GLU A 142 13.77 -1.70 -11.27
N LEU A 143 13.32 -0.66 -10.58
CA LEU A 143 14.11 0.45 -10.11
C LEU A 143 14.25 0.33 -8.60
N LEU A 144 15.48 0.12 -8.13
CA LEU A 144 15.82 0.06 -6.70
C LEU A 144 16.53 1.33 -6.21
N GLU A 145 17.19 2.06 -7.11
CA GLU A 145 17.91 3.27 -6.77
C GLU A 145 16.93 4.41 -6.44
N GLY A 146 17.16 5.08 -5.30
CA GLY A 146 16.30 6.17 -4.83
C GLY A 146 14.95 5.71 -4.27
N VAL A 147 14.73 4.40 -4.10
CA VAL A 147 13.50 3.86 -3.50
C VAL A 147 13.64 3.75 -1.99
N PHE A 148 12.67 4.30 -1.27
CA PHE A 148 12.58 4.27 0.18
C PHE A 148 11.24 3.69 0.60
N TYR A 149 11.29 2.65 1.43
CA TYR A 149 10.10 2.04 2.03
C TYR A 149 9.78 2.79 3.32
N GLY A 150 8.56 3.31 3.39
CA GLY A 150 8.00 3.90 4.59
C GLY A 150 7.64 2.82 5.62
N GLU A 151 7.30 3.26 6.82
CA GLU A 151 6.83 2.37 7.87
C GLU A 151 5.47 1.78 7.50
N GLU A 152 5.35 0.46 7.62
CA GLU A 152 4.08 -0.23 7.50
C GLU A 152 3.25 0.03 8.75
N SER A 153 2.03 0.52 8.56
CA SER A 153 1.11 0.77 9.67
C SER A 153 -0.15 -0.09 9.54
N GLN A 154 -0.75 -0.38 10.69
CA GLN A 154 -2.07 -0.97 10.76
C GLN A 154 -3.05 0.07 11.31
N ASN A 155 -4.13 0.28 10.57
CA ASN A 155 -5.21 1.15 10.94
C ASN A 155 -6.11 0.51 12.01
N VAL A 156 -6.89 1.32 12.71
CA VAL A 156 -7.82 0.90 13.79
C VAL A 156 -8.85 -0.14 13.29
N ASP A 157 -9.18 -0.11 12.00
CA ASP A 157 -10.10 -1.01 11.32
C ASP A 157 -9.45 -2.34 10.85
N TRP A 158 -8.23 -2.63 11.34
CA TRP A 158 -7.43 -3.81 11.01
C TRP A 158 -6.92 -3.86 9.57
N MET A 159 -7.01 -2.74 8.86
CA MET A 159 -6.49 -2.61 7.49
C MET A 159 -5.04 -2.15 7.50
N TYR A 160 -4.24 -2.63 6.56
CA TYR A 160 -2.85 -2.24 6.42
C TYR A 160 -2.68 -1.05 5.49
N GLN A 161 -1.61 -0.29 5.74
CA GLN A 161 -1.13 0.77 4.87
C GLN A 161 0.39 0.70 4.77
N THR A 162 0.91 0.91 3.55
CA THR A 162 2.34 1.03 3.29
C THR A 162 2.59 2.16 2.29
N GLN A 163 3.80 2.71 2.33
CA GLN A 163 4.21 3.82 1.49
C GLN A 163 5.57 3.48 0.87
N VAL A 164 5.71 3.72 -0.43
CA VAL A 164 6.98 3.57 -1.14
C VAL A 164 7.27 4.86 -1.88
N MET A 165 8.33 5.53 -1.46
CA MET A 165 8.78 6.78 -2.03
C MET A 165 9.90 6.52 -3.04
N LEU A 166 9.87 7.24 -4.16
CA LEU A 166 10.95 7.27 -5.14
C LEU A 166 11.49 8.69 -5.24
N GLU A 167 12.78 8.84 -4.99
CA GLU A 167 13.56 10.04 -5.31
C GLU A 167 14.04 9.96 -6.76
N ALA A 168 13.18 10.38 -7.68
CA ALA A 168 13.46 10.27 -9.10
C ALA A 168 14.41 11.39 -9.56
N PRO A 169 15.43 11.06 -10.38
CA PRO A 169 16.17 12.09 -11.11
C PRO A 169 15.24 12.82 -12.07
N PRO A 170 15.61 14.05 -12.51
CA PRO A 170 14.79 14.80 -13.43
C PRO A 170 14.50 13.97 -14.69
N PRO A 171 13.23 13.89 -15.12
CA PRO A 171 12.82 13.00 -16.19
C PRO A 171 13.48 13.41 -17.51
N GLN A 172 14.02 12.42 -18.22
CA GLN A 172 14.41 12.59 -19.61
C GLN A 172 13.16 12.49 -20.50
N HIS A 173 13.23 12.97 -21.74
CA HIS A 173 12.07 13.15 -22.63
C HIS A 173 11.23 11.89 -22.91
N GLU A 174 11.68 10.71 -22.50
CA GLU A 174 11.04 9.40 -22.72
C GLU A 174 10.93 8.54 -21.46
N ASP A 175 11.37 9.01 -20.29
CA ASP A 175 11.36 8.20 -19.07
C ASP A 175 9.92 8.00 -18.56
N VAL A 176 9.51 6.74 -18.49
CA VAL A 176 8.22 6.31 -17.93
C VAL A 176 8.46 5.60 -16.61
N TYR A 177 7.99 6.22 -15.53
CA TYR A 177 7.98 5.60 -14.21
C TYR A 177 6.64 4.90 -14.00
N THR A 178 6.69 3.64 -13.61
CA THR A 178 5.52 2.82 -13.33
C THR A 178 5.66 2.28 -11.92
N TRP A 179 4.63 2.34 -11.10
CA TRP A 179 4.60 1.51 -9.90
C TRP A 179 3.77 0.27 -10.18
N GLN A 180 4.14 -0.82 -9.54
CA GLN A 180 3.48 -2.12 -9.60
C GLN A 180 3.19 -2.58 -8.17
N VAL A 181 1.94 -2.97 -7.92
CA VAL A 181 1.51 -3.54 -6.64
C VAL A 181 0.99 -4.96 -6.87
N GLU A 182 1.55 -5.89 -6.12
CA GLU A 182 1.12 -7.28 -6.05
C GLU A 182 0.59 -7.58 -4.66
N HIS A 183 -0.56 -8.25 -4.61
CA HIS A 183 -1.21 -8.57 -3.36
C HIS A 183 -2.17 -9.75 -3.58
N THR A 184 -2.31 -10.63 -2.58
CA THR A 184 -3.11 -11.87 -2.70
C THR A 184 -4.60 -11.65 -2.97
N SER A 185 -5.11 -10.43 -2.75
CA SER A 185 -6.48 -10.04 -3.11
C SER A 185 -6.66 -9.64 -4.57
N LEU A 186 -5.58 -9.54 -5.34
CA LEU A 186 -5.56 -9.12 -6.73
C LEU A 186 -5.35 -10.34 -7.63
N GLU A 187 -6.14 -10.44 -8.70
CA GLU A 187 -5.92 -11.47 -9.72
C GLU A 187 -4.75 -11.12 -10.63
N LEU A 188 -4.54 -9.82 -10.86
CA LEU A 188 -3.46 -9.26 -11.67
C LEU A 188 -2.80 -8.10 -10.90
N PRO A 189 -1.48 -7.90 -11.05
CA PRO A 189 -0.80 -6.75 -10.48
C PRO A 189 -1.45 -5.43 -10.92
N ILE A 190 -1.59 -4.48 -10.00
CA ILE A 190 -2.02 -3.13 -10.37
C ILE A 190 -0.79 -2.36 -10.83
N THR A 191 -0.85 -1.79 -12.03
CA THR A 191 0.20 -0.91 -12.57
C THR A 191 -0.37 0.43 -13.00
N ARG A 192 0.30 1.53 -12.67
CA ARG A 192 0.01 2.85 -13.28
C ARG A 192 1.31 3.55 -13.67
N GLN A 193 1.26 4.16 -14.85
CA GLN A 193 2.35 4.94 -15.42
C GLN A 193 2.19 6.41 -15.05
N LEU A 194 3.30 7.06 -14.73
CA LEU A 194 3.42 8.50 -14.58
C LEU A 194 4.31 9.03 -15.70
N GLY A 195 3.71 9.67 -16.70
CA GLY A 195 4.43 10.41 -17.71
C GLY A 195 4.90 11.73 -17.13
N MET A 196 6.16 11.83 -16.72
CA MET A 196 6.74 13.11 -16.29
C MET A 196 7.19 13.91 -17.52
N ALA A 197 6.25 14.41 -18.31
CA ALA A 197 6.58 15.39 -19.34
C ALA A 197 6.95 16.71 -18.65
N ARG A 198 8.17 17.23 -18.84
CA ARG A 198 8.43 18.65 -18.59
C ARG A 198 7.48 19.43 -19.48
N LEU A 199 6.56 20.20 -18.89
CA LEU A 199 5.90 21.26 -19.63
C LEU A 199 7.02 22.07 -20.30
N PRO A 200 6.94 22.36 -21.61
CA PRO A 200 7.91 23.25 -22.20
C PRO A 200 7.90 24.52 -21.37
N ALA A 201 9.06 24.87 -20.81
CA ALA A 201 9.24 26.19 -20.24
C ALA A 201 8.96 27.14 -21.39
N PHE A 202 7.77 27.75 -21.42
CA PHE A 202 7.44 28.78 -22.37
C PHE A 202 8.52 29.84 -22.19
N PRO A 203 9.44 30.04 -23.15
CA PRO A 203 10.50 31.02 -23.01
C PRO A 203 9.78 32.37 -22.98
N GLY A 204 9.71 32.97 -21.79
CA GLY A 204 9.17 34.30 -21.54
C GLY A 204 7.89 34.63 -22.31
N CYS A 205 6.73 34.48 -21.66
CA CYS A 205 5.67 35.44 -21.94
C CYS A 205 6.17 36.77 -21.37
N TYR A 206 6.94 37.51 -22.16
CA TYR A 206 7.19 38.92 -21.89
C TYR A 206 5.81 39.56 -21.80
N SER A 207 5.49 40.09 -20.62
CA SER A 207 4.39 41.03 -20.46
C SER A 207 4.68 42.22 -21.37
N TRP A 208 4.14 42.19 -22.58
CA TRP A 208 3.91 43.41 -23.33
C TRP A 208 2.55 43.88 -22.84
N GLU A 209 2.53 44.97 -22.09
CA GLU A 209 1.27 45.65 -21.79
C GLU A 209 0.57 45.94 -23.12
N LEU A 210 -0.56 45.25 -23.33
CA LEU A 210 -1.45 45.41 -24.47
C LEU A 210 -2.25 46.73 -24.41
N SER A 211 -1.71 47.77 -23.79
CA SER A 211 -2.45 48.99 -23.48
C SER A 211 -2.19 50.15 -24.44
N ARG A 212 -1.30 50.05 -25.44
CA ARG A 212 -0.88 51.29 -26.15
C ARG A 212 -0.64 51.36 -27.66
N PHE A 213 -0.90 50.36 -28.50
CA PHE A 213 -0.52 50.55 -29.93
C PHE A 213 -1.46 50.17 -31.07
N PHE A 214 -2.71 49.73 -30.85
CA PHE A 214 -3.61 49.53 -31.99
C PHE A 214 -4.95 50.22 -31.78
N SER A 215 -5.10 51.39 -32.40
CA SER A 215 -6.42 51.91 -32.76
C SER A 215 -7.10 50.85 -33.64
N ILE A 216 -8.41 50.71 -33.44
CA ILE A 216 -9.28 49.66 -33.96
C ILE A 216 -9.34 49.50 -35.51
N PRO A 217 -8.76 50.33 -36.41
CA PRO A 217 -8.87 50.05 -37.85
C PRO A 217 -7.96 48.93 -38.42
N GLU A 218 -6.85 48.55 -37.77
CA GLU A 218 -5.84 47.69 -38.43
C GLU A 218 -6.10 46.17 -38.34
N LEU A 219 -6.94 45.73 -37.39
CA LEU A 219 -7.32 44.30 -37.28
C LEU A 219 -8.28 43.82 -38.38
N VAL A 220 -8.97 44.74 -39.05
CA VAL A 220 -9.91 44.39 -40.13
C VAL A 220 -9.16 43.96 -41.40
N LEU A 221 -7.95 44.48 -41.66
CA LEU A 221 -7.18 44.14 -42.86
C LEU A 221 -6.54 42.74 -42.80
N ILE A 222 -6.16 42.26 -41.61
CA ILE A 222 -5.62 40.90 -41.44
C ILE A 222 -6.70 39.84 -41.65
N PHE A 223 -7.96 40.15 -41.29
CA PHE A 223 -9.10 39.25 -41.49
C PHE A 223 -9.43 39.04 -42.98
N PHE A 224 -9.23 40.06 -43.83
CA PHE A 224 -9.44 39.93 -45.28
C PHE A 224 -8.26 39.31 -46.03
N PHE A 225 -7.03 39.35 -45.47
CA PHE A 225 -5.86 38.75 -46.11
C PHE A 225 -5.87 37.21 -46.11
N PHE A 226 -6.54 36.56 -45.14
CA PHE A 226 -6.60 35.10 -45.03
C PHE A 226 -7.84 34.45 -45.67
N VAL A 227 -8.85 35.23 -46.09
CA VAL A 227 -10.06 34.68 -46.76
C VAL A 227 -9.91 34.66 -48.30
N GLY A 228 -8.81 35.17 -48.83
CA GLY A 228 -8.61 35.38 -50.27
C GLY A 228 -7.66 34.41 -50.99
N TRP A 229 -7.80 33.09 -50.83
CA TRP A 229 -7.39 32.12 -51.88
C TRP A 229 -7.94 30.72 -51.56
N GLY A 230 -9.08 30.38 -52.15
CA GLY A 230 -9.70 29.07 -51.98
C GLY A 230 -10.88 28.92 -52.93
N ASP A 231 -10.58 28.52 -54.16
CA ASP A 231 -11.52 28.31 -55.26
C ASP A 231 -12.50 27.18 -54.90
N PHE A 232 -13.69 27.50 -54.40
CA PHE A 232 -14.76 26.54 -54.13
C PHE A 232 -15.85 26.64 -55.21
N ARG A 233 -15.60 26.01 -56.37
CA ARG A 233 -16.70 25.60 -57.24
C ARG A 233 -17.33 24.32 -56.68
N GLY A 234 -18.53 24.45 -56.14
CA GLY A 234 -19.48 23.35 -56.01
C GLY A 234 -19.47 22.60 -54.67
N VAL A 235 -20.04 23.19 -53.61
CA VAL A 235 -20.60 22.42 -52.48
C VAL A 235 -21.90 23.10 -52.02
N HIS A 236 -23.00 22.35 -51.97
CA HIS A 236 -24.33 22.80 -51.58
C HIS A 236 -24.41 23.20 -50.09
N PRO A 237 -25.32 24.14 -49.71
CA PRO A 237 -25.43 24.63 -48.35
C PRO A 237 -26.32 23.71 -47.53
N GLY A 238 -25.72 22.84 -46.73
CA GLY A 238 -26.44 22.06 -45.75
C GLY A 238 -25.50 21.10 -45.06
N ARG A 239 -25.21 21.39 -43.78
CA ARG A 239 -24.59 20.50 -42.78
C ARG A 239 -23.06 20.61 -42.61
N LEU A 240 -22.62 21.56 -41.77
CA LEU A 240 -21.34 21.62 -41.04
C LEU A 240 -21.57 22.60 -39.85
N SER A 241 -22.25 22.24 -38.76
CA SER A 241 -21.82 21.41 -37.61
C SER A 241 -20.59 21.94 -36.85
N LEU A 242 -20.76 23.04 -36.11
CA LEU A 242 -20.38 23.27 -34.69
C LEU A 242 -18.97 22.96 -34.14
N GLN A 243 -18.00 22.42 -34.88
CA GLN A 243 -16.71 22.01 -34.29
C GLN A 243 -15.62 23.10 -34.22
N LEU A 244 -15.83 24.28 -34.82
CA LEU A 244 -14.82 25.37 -34.79
C LEU A 244 -15.11 26.47 -33.75
N TYR A 245 -16.25 26.44 -33.08
CA TYR A 245 -16.64 27.50 -32.13
C TYR A 245 -16.07 27.31 -30.71
N TRP A 246 -15.51 26.14 -30.40
CA TRP A 246 -15.01 25.82 -29.04
C TRP A 246 -13.52 26.11 -28.81
N LEU A 247 -12.73 26.29 -29.87
CA LEU A 247 -11.27 26.50 -29.74
C LEU A 247 -10.88 27.95 -29.42
N LEU A 248 -11.78 28.91 -29.55
CA LEU A 248 -11.48 30.35 -29.34
C LEU A 248 -11.93 30.90 -27.97
N ILE A 249 -12.70 30.15 -27.18
CA ILE A 249 -13.29 30.68 -25.92
C ILE A 249 -12.42 30.40 -24.68
N PHE A 250 -11.40 29.55 -24.76
CA PHE A 250 -10.61 29.19 -23.58
C PHE A 250 -9.54 30.22 -23.13
N CYS A 251 -9.36 31.33 -23.84
CA CYS A 251 -8.40 32.38 -23.45
C CYS A 251 -9.02 33.65 -22.85
N VAL A 252 -10.34 33.73 -22.61
CA VAL A 252 -10.99 35.01 -22.24
C VAL A 252 -11.77 34.98 -20.91
N ASN A 253 -11.63 33.96 -20.06
CA ASN A 253 -12.24 34.04 -18.72
C ASN A 253 -11.38 33.39 -17.63
N ILE A 254 -10.37 34.13 -17.18
CA ILE A 254 -9.90 34.08 -15.79
C ILE A 254 -9.73 35.54 -15.35
N HIS A 255 -10.72 36.06 -14.62
CA HIS A 255 -10.60 37.24 -13.78
C HIS A 255 -10.87 36.79 -12.33
#